data_AF-A0A965NFI0-F1
#
_entry.id   AF-A0A965NFI0-F1
#
_cell.length_a   1.000
_cell.length_b   1.000
_cell.length_c   1.000
_cell.angle_alpha   90.00
_cell.angle_beta   90.00
_cell.angle_gamma   90.00
#
_symmetry.space_group_name_H-M   'P 1'
#
loop_
_entity.id
_entity.type
_entity.pdbx_description
1 polymer ?
#
loop_
_entity_poly.entity_id
_entity_poly.type
_entity_poly.pdbx_seq_one_letter_code
_entity_poly.pdbx_strand_id
1 'polypeptide(L)' 'MTTVLLVRHGVTSTTGKVLPGRAPGLHLSEKGHEQAASVAERIAGLPKPPVAIYASPLERTRE' A
#
# COMPACT_ATOMS: atom_id res chain seq x y z
N MET A 1 -25.25 0.68 -1.59
CA MET A 1 -24.20 -0.30 -1.94
C MET A 1 -22.91 0.12 -1.26
N THR A 2 -22.22 -0.82 -0.62
CA THR A 2 -20.95 -0.59 0.07
C THR A 2 -19.81 -1.09 -0.81
N THR A 3 -18.77 -0.28 -0.97
CA THR A 3 -17.56 -0.64 -1.73
C THR A 3 -16.38 -0.72 -0.78
N VAL A 4 -15.58 -1.78 -0.89
CA VAL A 4 -14.34 -1.96 -0.13
C VAL A 4 -13.21 -2.12 -1.12
N LEU A 5 -12.14 -1.35 -0.95
CA LEU A 5 -10.92 -1.46 -1.75
C LEU A 5 -9.88 -2.24 -0.95
N LEU A 6 -9.32 -3.29 -1.55
CA LEU A 6 -8.22 -4.06 -0.98
C LEU A 6 -6.94 -3.71 -1.73
N VAL A 7 -6.00 -3.07 -1.05
CA VAL A 7 -4.73 -2.62 -1.62
C VAL A 7 -3.59 -3.31 -0.88
N ARG A 8 -2.71 -3.98 -1.63
CA ARG A 8 -1.46 -4.50 -1.08
C ARG A 8 -0.42 -3.38 -1.06
N HIS A 9 0.42 -3.35 -0.03
CA HIS A 9 1.56 -2.44 0.00
C HIS A 9 2.45 -2.58 -1.25
N GLY A 10 3.12 -1.48 -1.62
CA GLY A 10 4.07 -1.45 -2.72
C GLY A 10 5.28 -2.37 -2.51
N VAL A 11 6.11 -2.50 -3.54
CA VAL A 11 7.33 -3.31 -3.44
C VAL A 11 8.32 -2.73 -2.43
N THR A 12 9.07 -3.62 -1.78
CA THR A 12 10.13 -3.32 -0.81
C THR A 12 11.45 -3.89 -1.36
N SER A 13 12.57 -3.59 -0.70
CA SER A 13 13.89 -4.12 -1.09
C SER A 13 13.97 -5.66 -1.11
N THR A 14 13.15 -6.34 -0.31
CA THR A 14 13.13 -7.81 -0.16
C THR A 14 12.00 -8.49 -0.92
N THR A 15 11.11 -7.74 -1.60
CA THR A 15 9.96 -8.34 -2.31
C THR A 15 10.45 -9.35 -3.35
N GLY A 16 9.93 -10.58 -3.28
CA GLY A 16 10.30 -11.67 -4.19
C GLY A 16 11.66 -12.32 -3.91
N LYS A 17 12.38 -11.84 -2.88
CA LYS A 17 13.70 -12.37 -2.49
C LYS A 17 13.66 -13.10 -1.15
N VAL A 18 12.93 -12.54 -0.18
CA VAL A 18 12.82 -13.04 1.18
C VAL A 18 11.37 -12.92 1.67
N LEU A 19 10.97 -13.74 2.64
CA LEU A 19 9.69 -13.65 3.34
C LEU A 19 9.88 -12.89 4.66
N PRO A 20 9.71 -11.55 4.70
CA PRO A 20 10.02 -10.74 5.89
C PRO A 20 8.99 -10.88 7.02
N GLY A 21 7.84 -11.52 6.79
CA GLY A 21 6.79 -11.67 7.79
C GLY A 21 6.37 -10.34 8.40
N ARG A 22 6.49 -10.23 9.74
CA ARG A 22 6.18 -9.01 10.52
C ARG A 22 7.44 -8.23 10.95
N ALA A 23 8.57 -8.43 10.27
CA ALA A 23 9.78 -7.68 10.58
C ALA A 23 9.53 -6.16 10.49
N PRO A 24 9.94 -5.38 11.51
CA PRO A 24 9.84 -3.92 11.52
C PRO A 24 10.92 -3.28 10.63
N GLY A 25 10.78 -1.99 10.35
CA GLY A 25 11.78 -1.21 9.60
C GLY A 25 11.93 -1.59 8.12
N LEU A 26 10.99 -2.35 7.57
CA LEU A 26 10.94 -2.64 6.15
C LEU A 26 10.01 -1.64 5.45
N HIS A 27 10.63 -0.72 4.73
CA HIS A 27 9.99 0.37 4.00
C HIS A 27 9.77 0.03 2.53
N LEU A 28 8.94 0.83 1.86
CA LEU A 28 8.81 0.78 0.40
C LEU A 28 10.16 1.09 -0.25
N SER A 29 10.41 0.48 -1.41
CA SER A 29 11.47 0.97 -2.28
C SER A 29 11.00 2.21 -3.04
N GLU A 30 11.89 2.88 -3.77
CA GLU A 30 11.53 3.97 -4.68
C GLU A 30 10.39 3.58 -5.63
N LYS A 31 10.52 2.41 -6.28
CA LYS A 31 9.45 1.82 -7.10
C LYS A 31 8.17 1.52 -6.29
N GLY A 32 8.30 1.18 -5.01
CA GLY A 32 7.16 1.00 -4.12
C GLY A 32 6.38 2.29 -3.89
N HIS A 33 7.08 3.41 -3.71
CA HIS A 33 6.46 4.74 -3.62
C HIS A 33 5.80 5.15 -4.93
N GLU A 34 6.42 4.90 -6.09
CA GLU A 34 5.79 5.12 -7.39
C GLU A 34 4.49 4.32 -7.55
N GLN A 35 4.47 3.08 -7.09
CA GLN A 35 3.26 2.24 -7.10
C GLN A 35 2.17 2.81 -6.17
N ALA A 36 2.54 3.26 -4.97
CA ALA A 36 1.61 3.86 -4.03
C ALA A 36 0.99 5.14 -4.61
N ALA A 37 1.80 6.00 -5.23
CA ALA A 37 1.34 7.21 -5.92
C ALA A 37 0.36 6.88 -7.06
N SER A 38 0.69 5.92 -7.92
CA SER A 38 -0.19 5.52 -9.02
C SER A 38 -1.53 4.95 -8.54
N VAL A 39 -1.54 4.21 -7.43
CA VAL A 39 -2.79 3.74 -6.82
C VAL A 39 -3.60 4.90 -6.25
N ALA A 40 -2.95 5.85 -5.58
CA ALA A 40 -3.60 7.04 -5.04
C ALA A 40 -4.29 7.86 -6.15
N GLU A 41 -3.61 8.08 -7.28
CA GLU A 41 -4.19 8.77 -8.45
C GLU A 41 -5.43 8.05 -8.98
N ARG A 42 -5.39 6.71 -9.09
CA ARG A 42 -6.54 5.91 -9.53
C ARG A 42 -7.71 5.99 -8.56
N ILE A 43 -7.43 5.97 -7.26
CA ILE A 43 -8.47 6.09 -6.22
C ILE A 43 -9.09 7.49 -6.23
N ALA A 44 -8.28 8.53 -6.44
CA ALA A 44 -8.76 9.91 -6.53
C ALA A 44 -9.73 10.13 -7.72
N GLY A 45 -9.55 9.36 -8.80
CA GLY A 45 -10.45 9.37 -9.96
C GLY A 45 -11.79 8.63 -9.76
N LEU A 46 -12.02 7.97 -8.62
CA LEU A 46 -13.26 7.24 -8.39
C LEU A 46 -14.44 8.20 -8.13
N PRO A 47 -15.64 7.93 -8.67
CA PRO A 47 -16.83 8.74 -8.41
C PRO A 47 -17.24 8.82 -6.93
N LYS A 48 -16.80 7.84 -6.13
CA LYS A 48 -17.08 7.75 -4.69
C LYS A 48 -15.77 7.50 -3.95
N PRO A 49 -15.19 8.51 -3.28
CA PRO A 49 -13.93 8.35 -2.57
C PRO A 49 -14.12 7.47 -1.32
N PRO A 50 -13.06 6.75 -0.87
CA PRO A 50 -13.08 6.08 0.42
C PRO A 50 -13.27 7.08 1.57
N VAL A 51 -14.16 6.76 2.51
CA VAL A 51 -14.42 7.58 3.71
C VAL A 51 -13.65 7.10 4.95
N ALA A 52 -12.96 5.97 4.84
CA ALA A 52 -12.15 5.39 5.90
C ALA A 52 -11.00 4.59 5.30
N ILE A 53 -9.86 4.59 6.01
CA ILE A 53 -8.68 3.78 5.68
C ILE A 53 -8.35 2.91 6.88
N TYR A 54 -8.19 1.62 6.63
CA TYR A 54 -7.72 0.66 7.62
C TYR A 54 -6.44 0.03 7.09
N ALA A 55 -5.38 0.09 7.89
CA ALA A 55 -4.06 -0.36 7.49
C ALA A 55 -3.46 -1.29 8.55
N SER A 56 -2.64 -2.24 8.09
CA SER A 56 -1.72 -2.97 8.95
C SER A 56 -0.83 -1.98 9.72
N PRO A 57 -0.37 -2.32 10.94
CA PRO A 57 0.53 -1.44 11.69
C PRO A 57 1.94 -1.32 11.09
N LEU A 58 2.28 -2.14 10.08
CA LEU A 58 3.61 -2.20 9.48
C LEU A 58 3.87 -0.99 8.56
N GLU A 59 5.11 -0.50 8.58
CA GLU A 59 5.58 0.73 7.94
C GLU A 59 5.25 0.75 6.45
N ARG A 60 5.68 -0.28 5.70
CA ARG A 60 5.36 -0.44 4.27
C ARG A 60 3.87 -0.38 3.91
N THR A 61 2.94 -0.59 4.85
CA THR A 61 1.49 -0.48 4.58
C THR A 61 0.94 0.91 4.89
N ARG A 62 1.67 1.72 5.67
CA ARG A 62 1.29 3.08 6.07
C ARG A 62 1.96 4.18 5.22
N GLU A 63 3.02 3.82 4.50
CA GLU A 63 3.67 4.61 3.45
C GLU A 63 2.87 4.61 2.15
#